data_AF-A0A0B7AM26-F1
#
_entry.id   AF-A0A0B7AM26-F1
#
_cell.length_a   1.000
_cell.length_b   1.000
_cell.length_c   1.000
_cell.angle_alpha   90.00
_cell.angle_beta   90.00
_cell.angle_gamma   90.00
#
_symmetry.space_group_name_H-M   'P 1'
#
loop_
_entity.id
_entity.type
_entity.pdbx_description
1 polymer ?
#
loop_
_entity_poly.entity_id
_entity_poly.type
_entity_poly.pdbx_seq_one_letter_code
_entity_poly.pdbx_strand_id
1 'polypeptide(L)'
;YDGRFKDIFQEIYEKDYRKQYEAKGIWYEHRLIDDMVAYCMKSEGGFVWACKNYDGDVQSDSVAQGFGSLGMMTSVLVCPDGKTVEAEAAHGTVTRHFRFYQQGKETSTNPIASIFAWTRGLAHRAKLDNNPELAKFADNLEAVCIETIESGIMTKDLAICIKGMNGVTRSDYQETFEFLESLAQNLKKKIASS
;
A
#
# COMPACT_ATOMS: atom_id res chain seq x y z
N TYR A 1 19.15 -24.68 -3.39
CA TYR A 1 18.60 -23.47 -4.05
C TYR A 1 18.38 -22.39 -3.01
N ASP A 2 17.45 -22.57 -2.07
CA ASP A 2 17.13 -21.57 -1.03
C ASP A 2 18.31 -21.20 -0.11
N GLY A 3 19.20 -22.15 0.21
CA GLY A 3 20.43 -21.85 0.96
C GLY A 3 21.29 -20.77 0.32
N ARG A 4 21.25 -20.62 -1.02
CA ARG A 4 22.01 -19.57 -1.72
C ARG A 4 21.48 -18.17 -1.41
N PHE A 5 20.15 -18.01 -1.23
CA PHE A 5 19.56 -16.74 -0.81
C PHE A 5 20.04 -16.38 0.60
N LYS A 6 19.97 -17.34 1.53
CA LYS A 6 20.44 -17.16 2.90
C LYS A 6 21.90 -16.72 2.94
N ASP A 7 22.78 -17.43 2.24
CA ASP A 7 24.22 -17.15 2.28
C ASP A 7 24.55 -15.77 1.69
N ILE A 8 23.92 -15.40 0.57
CA ILE A 8 24.13 -14.09 -0.07
C ILE A 8 23.66 -12.94 0.83
N PHE A 9 22.46 -13.05 1.40
CA PHE A 9 21.96 -12.02 2.32
C PHE A 9 22.83 -11.90 3.57
N GLN A 10 23.29 -13.03 4.13
CA GLN A 10 24.18 -13.01 5.29
C GLN A 10 25.51 -12.33 4.96
N GLU A 11 26.13 -12.64 3.82
CA GLU A 11 27.39 -12.04 3.40
C GLU A 11 27.28 -10.53 3.24
N ILE A 12 26.22 -10.06 2.54
CA ILE A 12 25.96 -8.63 2.32
C ILE A 12 25.65 -7.93 3.65
N TYR A 13 24.85 -8.55 4.53
CA TYR A 13 24.52 -7.99 5.83
C TYR A 13 25.78 -7.78 6.68
N GLU A 14 26.61 -8.80 6.85
CA GLU A 14 27.83 -8.73 7.65
C GLU A 14 28.83 -7.71 7.09
N LYS A 15 28.99 -7.68 5.77
CA LYS A 15 29.98 -6.83 5.10
C LYS A 15 29.57 -5.36 5.08
N ASP A 16 28.32 -5.07 4.69
CA ASP A 16 27.92 -3.73 4.27
C ASP A 16 26.92 -3.06 5.25
N TYR A 17 26.07 -3.83 5.95
CA TYR A 17 24.91 -3.28 6.65
C TYR A 17 24.88 -3.44 8.16
N ARG A 18 25.56 -4.42 8.74
CA ARG A 18 25.46 -4.76 10.18
C ARG A 18 25.68 -3.56 11.09
N LYS A 19 26.77 -2.81 10.88
CA LYS A 19 27.07 -1.60 11.68
C LYS A 19 25.96 -0.54 11.56
N GLN A 20 25.36 -0.41 10.38
CA GLN A 20 24.29 0.57 10.13
C GLN A 20 22.98 0.15 10.79
N TYR A 21 22.69 -1.15 10.80
CA TYR A 21 21.53 -1.73 11.47
C TYR A 21 21.63 -1.60 12.98
N GLU A 22 22.78 -1.99 13.56
CA GLU A 22 23.07 -1.86 14.99
C GLU A 22 22.98 -0.39 15.45
N ALA A 23 23.53 0.56 14.67
CA ALA A 23 23.44 1.99 14.97
C ALA A 23 22.00 2.54 14.96
N LYS A 24 21.08 1.88 14.25
CA LYS A 24 19.66 2.23 14.19
C LYS A 24 18.78 1.38 15.11
N GLY A 25 19.36 0.43 15.86
CA GLY A 25 18.62 -0.47 16.74
C GLY A 25 17.71 -1.47 16.00
N ILE A 26 18.02 -1.80 14.75
CA ILE A 26 17.30 -2.78 13.94
C ILE A 26 18.20 -3.98 13.60
N TRP A 27 17.63 -5.09 13.14
CA TRP A 27 18.38 -6.32 12.83
C TRP A 27 17.90 -7.00 11.54
N TYR A 28 18.72 -7.91 11.04
CA TYR A 28 18.39 -8.84 9.96
C TYR A 28 18.33 -10.27 10.53
N GLU A 29 17.33 -11.04 10.13
CA GLU A 29 17.19 -12.44 10.50
C GLU A 29 16.64 -13.24 9.32
N HIS A 30 17.28 -14.37 9.01
CA HIS A 30 16.70 -15.37 8.12
C HIS A 30 15.78 -16.31 8.91
N ARG A 31 14.54 -16.46 8.46
CA ARG A 31 13.57 -17.43 9.00
C ARG A 31 13.14 -18.41 7.93
N LEU A 32 12.75 -19.61 8.37
CA LEU A 32 12.02 -20.53 7.50
C LEU A 32 10.63 -19.96 7.20
N ILE A 33 10.08 -20.26 6.03
CA ILE A 33 8.83 -19.64 5.56
C ILE A 33 7.65 -19.96 6.49
N ASP A 34 7.61 -21.17 7.06
CA ASP A 34 6.59 -21.62 8.01
C ASP A 34 6.62 -20.84 9.34
N ASP A 35 7.80 -20.61 9.92
CA ASP A 35 7.95 -19.75 11.09
C ASP A 35 7.66 -18.28 10.75
N MET A 36 8.05 -17.82 9.56
CA MET A 36 7.85 -16.42 9.16
C MET A 36 6.37 -16.09 8.96
N VAL A 37 5.57 -16.96 8.34
CA VAL A 37 4.11 -16.76 8.23
C VAL A 37 3.46 -16.76 9.62
N ALA A 38 3.88 -17.67 10.52
CA ALA A 38 3.38 -17.71 11.89
C ALA A 38 3.79 -16.46 12.70
N TYR A 39 5.00 -15.95 12.48
CA TYR A 39 5.47 -14.68 13.04
C TYR A 39 4.64 -13.51 12.53
N CYS A 40 4.41 -13.42 11.23
CA CYS A 40 3.59 -12.36 10.64
C CYS A 40 2.19 -12.34 11.26
N MET A 41 1.57 -13.51 11.47
CA MET A 41 0.23 -13.62 12.05
C MET A 41 0.15 -13.21 13.53
N LYS A 42 1.22 -13.41 14.31
CA LYS A 42 1.22 -13.13 15.77
C LYS A 42 1.84 -11.79 16.15
N SER A 43 2.66 -11.21 15.28
CA SER A 43 3.38 -9.96 15.54
C SER A 43 2.50 -8.73 15.40
N GLU A 44 2.95 -7.61 15.96
CA GLU A 44 2.31 -6.30 15.79
C GLU A 44 2.73 -5.59 14.47
N GLY A 45 3.41 -6.28 13.56
CA GLY A 45 3.98 -5.69 12.35
C GLY A 45 5.27 -4.90 12.60
N GLY A 46 5.55 -3.90 11.76
CA GLY A 46 6.71 -3.01 11.94
C GLY A 46 8.05 -3.55 11.41
N PHE A 47 8.03 -4.45 10.43
CA PHE A 47 9.22 -5.03 9.81
C PHE A 47 9.12 -5.07 8.28
N VAL A 48 10.26 -5.24 7.62
CA VAL A 48 10.34 -5.54 6.18
C VAL A 48 10.50 -7.04 6.01
N TRP A 49 9.65 -7.66 5.20
CA TRP A 49 9.75 -9.09 4.87
C TRP A 49 10.31 -9.26 3.46
N ALA A 50 11.56 -9.73 3.37
CA ALA A 50 12.16 -10.09 2.10
C ALA A 50 11.65 -11.47 1.65
N CYS A 51 10.77 -11.48 0.64
CA CYS A 51 10.20 -12.69 0.08
C CYS A 51 10.91 -13.10 -1.23
N LYS A 52 10.94 -14.42 -1.51
CA LYS A 52 11.20 -14.89 -2.88
C LYS A 52 10.01 -14.52 -3.76
N ASN A 53 10.19 -14.57 -5.08
CA ASN A 53 9.17 -14.13 -6.05
C ASN A 53 7.76 -14.66 -5.75
N TYR A 54 7.60 -16.00 -5.69
CA TYR A 54 6.29 -16.62 -5.40
C TYR A 54 5.76 -16.31 -4.00
N ASP A 55 6.63 -16.32 -2.98
CA ASP A 55 6.22 -15.98 -1.61
C ASP A 55 5.74 -14.52 -1.54
N GLY A 56 6.38 -13.61 -2.29
CA GLY A 56 6.02 -12.20 -2.36
C GLY A 56 4.62 -12.03 -2.92
N ASP A 57 4.35 -12.64 -4.07
CA ASP A 57 3.07 -12.60 -4.77
C ASP A 57 1.90 -13.11 -3.90
N VAL A 58 2.07 -14.26 -3.26
CA VAL A 58 1.00 -14.86 -2.43
C VAL A 58 0.83 -14.14 -1.09
N GLN A 59 1.94 -13.77 -0.43
CA GLN A 59 1.87 -13.18 0.90
C GLN A 59 1.50 -11.70 0.86
N SER A 60 1.81 -10.95 -0.20
CA SER A 60 1.36 -9.56 -0.33
C SER A 60 -0.16 -9.46 -0.33
N ASP A 61 -0.84 -10.33 -1.09
CA ASP A 61 -2.30 -10.36 -1.13
C ASP A 61 -2.91 -10.75 0.22
N SER A 62 -2.29 -11.74 0.88
CA SER A 62 -2.73 -12.21 2.21
C SER A 62 -2.61 -11.10 3.26
N VAL A 63 -1.48 -10.38 3.25
CA VAL A 63 -1.24 -9.23 4.14
C VAL A 63 -2.22 -8.10 3.82
N ALA A 64 -2.38 -7.71 2.56
CA ALA A 64 -3.29 -6.64 2.15
C ALA A 64 -4.73 -6.90 2.60
N GLN A 65 -5.21 -8.14 2.43
CA GLN A 65 -6.54 -8.54 2.87
C GLN A 65 -6.67 -8.54 4.40
N GLY A 66 -5.60 -8.92 5.12
CA GLY A 66 -5.52 -8.85 6.59
C GLY A 66 -5.55 -7.42 7.14
N PHE A 67 -5.00 -6.46 6.39
CA PHE A 67 -5.06 -5.02 6.71
C PHE A 67 -6.34 -4.32 6.21
N GLY A 68 -7.32 -5.08 5.70
CA GLY A 68 -8.66 -4.62 5.37
C GLY A 68 -9.04 -4.94 3.93
N SER A 69 -8.33 -4.37 2.95
CA SER A 69 -8.66 -4.51 1.54
C SER A 69 -7.40 -4.40 0.67
N LEU A 70 -7.38 -5.15 -0.44
CA LEU A 70 -6.35 -5.01 -1.49
C LEU A 70 -6.25 -3.57 -2.03
N GLY A 71 -7.34 -2.80 -1.97
CA GLY A 71 -7.35 -1.37 -2.34
C GLY A 71 -6.55 -0.45 -1.40
N MET A 72 -6.04 -0.98 -0.28
CA MET A 72 -5.28 -0.24 0.73
C MET A 72 -3.78 -0.57 0.71
N MET A 73 -3.28 -1.28 -0.31
CA MET A 73 -1.87 -1.65 -0.44
C MET A 73 -1.19 -0.94 -1.61
N THR A 74 0.04 -0.46 -1.38
CA THR A 74 0.92 0.08 -2.42
C THR A 74 1.93 -0.96 -2.88
N SER A 75 2.25 -1.00 -4.17
CA SER A 75 3.39 -1.74 -4.72
C SER A 75 4.40 -0.75 -5.28
N VAL A 76 5.67 -0.89 -4.89
CA VAL A 76 6.76 -0.02 -5.34
C VAL A 76 8.00 -0.86 -5.64
N LEU A 77 8.35 -0.98 -6.91
CA LEU A 77 9.59 -1.58 -7.37
C LEU A 77 10.73 -0.57 -7.22
N VAL A 78 11.74 -0.90 -6.42
CA VAL A 78 12.93 -0.07 -6.21
C VAL A 78 14.14 -0.75 -6.85
N CYS A 79 14.79 -0.08 -7.80
CA CYS A 79 16.02 -0.60 -8.40
C CYS A 79 17.20 -0.50 -7.42
N PRO A 80 18.20 -1.41 -7.55
CA PRO A 80 19.39 -1.40 -6.68
C PRO A 80 20.25 -0.13 -6.78
N ASP A 81 20.07 0.69 -7.81
CA ASP A 81 20.76 1.97 -7.99
C ASP A 81 20.30 3.05 -6.99
N GLY A 82 19.19 2.80 -6.28
CA GLY A 82 18.56 3.75 -5.35
C GLY A 82 17.95 4.98 -6.03
N LYS A 83 17.82 4.96 -7.37
CA LYS A 83 17.35 6.09 -8.20
C LYS A 83 16.14 5.76 -9.02
N THR A 84 15.99 4.53 -9.49
CA THR A 84 14.88 4.15 -10.37
C THR A 84 13.79 3.48 -9.56
N VAL A 85 12.56 3.97 -9.69
CA VAL A 85 11.37 3.46 -8.99
C VAL A 85 10.21 3.34 -9.97
N GLU A 86 9.46 2.25 -9.85
CA GLU A 86 8.16 2.05 -10.49
C GLU A 86 7.12 1.83 -9.37
N ALA A 87 5.97 2.48 -9.47
CA ALA A 87 4.94 2.45 -8.43
C ALA A 87 3.59 2.12 -9.06
N GLU A 88 2.93 1.11 -8.52
CA GLU A 88 1.67 0.57 -9.01
C GLU A 88 0.71 0.25 -7.85
N ALA A 89 -0.55 0.02 -8.21
CA ALA A 89 -1.48 -0.60 -7.28
C ALA A 89 -1.18 -2.10 -7.18
N ALA A 90 -1.16 -2.67 -5.96
CA ALA A 90 -0.88 -4.09 -5.78
C ALA A 90 -1.97 -5.01 -6.37
N HIS A 91 -3.18 -4.49 -6.58
CA HIS A 91 -4.30 -5.26 -7.12
C HIS A 91 -4.34 -5.27 -8.65
N GLY A 92 -4.95 -6.31 -9.22
CA GLY A 92 -5.24 -6.38 -10.65
C GLY A 92 -6.35 -5.43 -11.13
N THR A 93 -6.83 -5.62 -12.36
CA THR A 93 -7.76 -4.71 -13.05
C THR A 93 -9.21 -4.72 -12.54
N VAL A 94 -9.51 -5.46 -11.47
CA VAL A 94 -10.85 -5.57 -10.86
C VAL A 94 -11.95 -5.89 -11.88
N THR A 95 -11.69 -6.87 -12.77
CA THR A 95 -12.54 -7.22 -13.93
C THR A 95 -14.02 -7.39 -13.60
N ARG A 96 -14.35 -7.95 -12.42
CA ARG A 96 -15.74 -8.10 -11.97
C ARG A 96 -16.48 -6.76 -11.91
N HIS A 97 -15.86 -5.74 -11.33
CA HIS A 97 -16.46 -4.40 -11.23
C HIS A 97 -16.53 -3.75 -12.61
N PHE A 98 -15.50 -3.92 -13.43
CA PHE A 98 -15.52 -3.43 -14.81
C PHE A 98 -16.69 -4.00 -15.64
N ARG A 99 -17.05 -5.27 -15.46
CA ARG A 99 -18.24 -5.87 -16.11
C ARG A 99 -19.56 -5.26 -15.64
N PHE A 100 -19.66 -4.86 -14.37
CA PHE A 100 -20.83 -4.13 -13.86
C PHE A 100 -20.90 -2.72 -14.44
N TYR A 101 -19.77 -2.01 -14.49
CA TYR A 101 -19.66 -0.71 -15.13
C TYR A 101 -20.12 -0.75 -16.60
N GLN A 102 -19.68 -1.75 -17.38
CA GLN A 102 -20.12 -1.93 -18.77
C GLN A 102 -21.64 -2.14 -18.93
N GLN A 103 -22.30 -2.62 -17.88
CA GLN A 103 -23.76 -2.82 -17.85
C GLN A 103 -24.51 -1.60 -17.31
N GLY A 104 -23.81 -0.50 -17.00
CA GLY A 104 -24.40 0.69 -16.35
C GLY A 104 -24.82 0.45 -14.90
N LYS A 105 -24.28 -0.59 -14.25
CA LYS A 105 -24.55 -0.87 -12.83
C LYS A 105 -23.60 -0.07 -11.95
N GLU A 106 -24.08 0.29 -10.77
CA GLU A 106 -23.30 0.96 -9.75
C GLU A 106 -22.05 0.14 -9.36
N THR A 107 -20.91 0.82 -9.18
CA THR A 107 -19.66 0.21 -8.73
C THR A 107 -19.07 0.95 -7.54
N SER A 108 -18.51 0.24 -6.58
CA SER A 108 -17.75 0.86 -5.48
C SER A 108 -16.38 0.20 -5.43
N THR A 109 -15.51 0.66 -6.31
CA THR A 109 -14.12 0.20 -6.44
C THR A 109 -13.23 1.16 -5.68
N ASN A 110 -12.44 0.66 -4.74
CA ASN A 110 -11.53 1.47 -3.95
C ASN A 110 -10.38 2.02 -4.82
N PRO A 111 -10.26 3.36 -4.99
CA PRO A 111 -9.22 3.95 -5.82
C PRO A 111 -7.92 4.25 -5.05
N ILE A 112 -7.85 4.01 -3.73
CA ILE A 112 -6.74 4.48 -2.89
C ILE A 112 -5.39 3.93 -3.33
N ALA A 113 -5.25 2.63 -3.56
CA ALA A 113 -4.00 2.04 -4.05
C ALA A 113 -3.53 2.68 -5.38
N SER A 114 -4.47 2.98 -6.29
CA SER A 114 -4.14 3.64 -7.56
C SER A 114 -3.73 5.10 -7.36
N ILE A 115 -4.35 5.82 -6.42
CA ILE A 115 -3.94 7.18 -6.03
C ILE A 115 -2.55 7.15 -5.39
N PHE A 116 -2.28 6.17 -4.52
CA PHE A 116 -0.99 6.05 -3.85
C PHE A 116 0.13 5.66 -4.82
N ALA A 117 -0.16 4.92 -5.88
CA ALA A 117 0.80 4.69 -6.96
C ALA A 117 1.27 6.03 -7.57
N TRP A 118 0.33 6.96 -7.82
CA TRP A 118 0.66 8.32 -8.27
C TRP A 118 1.47 9.09 -7.23
N THR A 119 1.03 9.15 -5.98
CA THR A 119 1.73 9.95 -4.95
C THR A 119 3.13 9.41 -4.66
N ARG A 120 3.34 8.10 -4.66
CA ARG A 120 4.67 7.48 -4.52
C ARG A 120 5.59 7.84 -5.69
N GLY A 121 5.09 7.81 -6.92
CA GLY A 121 5.83 8.28 -8.10
C GLY A 121 6.19 9.77 -8.02
N LEU A 122 5.24 10.62 -7.61
CA LEU A 122 5.44 12.06 -7.45
C LEU A 122 6.40 12.40 -6.31
N ALA A 123 6.32 11.69 -5.18
CA ALA A 123 7.22 11.86 -4.04
C ALA A 123 8.67 11.48 -4.42
N HIS A 124 8.84 10.40 -5.20
CA HIS A 124 10.16 10.03 -5.71
C HIS A 124 10.70 11.05 -6.71
N ARG A 125 9.85 11.55 -7.64
CA ARG A 125 10.22 12.64 -8.56
C ARG A 125 10.63 13.90 -7.79
N ALA A 126 9.87 14.26 -6.76
CA ALA A 126 10.14 15.40 -5.88
C ALA A 126 11.51 15.27 -5.20
N LYS A 127 11.86 14.07 -4.71
CA LYS A 127 13.17 13.78 -4.13
C LYS A 127 14.30 13.93 -5.15
N LEU A 128 14.12 13.42 -6.36
CA LEU A 128 15.14 13.52 -7.43
C LEU A 128 15.38 14.97 -7.87
N ASP A 129 14.35 15.81 -7.83
CA ASP A 129 14.40 17.21 -8.26
C ASP A 129 14.66 18.21 -7.12
N ASN A 130 14.75 17.74 -5.87
CA ASN A 130 14.71 18.61 -4.68
C ASN A 130 13.52 19.59 -4.70
N ASN A 131 12.32 19.09 -5.05
CA ASN A 131 11.09 19.87 -5.16
C ASN A 131 10.18 19.67 -3.93
N PRO A 132 10.30 20.51 -2.88
CA PRO A 132 9.51 20.36 -1.66
C PRO A 132 8.01 20.61 -1.87
N GLU A 133 7.62 21.42 -2.85
CA GLU A 133 6.19 21.69 -3.13
C GLU A 133 5.50 20.44 -3.68
N LEU A 134 6.16 19.71 -4.58
CA LEU A 134 5.65 18.46 -5.10
C LEU A 134 5.60 17.36 -4.02
N ALA A 135 6.60 17.30 -3.15
CA ALA A 135 6.58 16.39 -2.00
C ALA A 135 5.38 16.69 -1.07
N LYS A 136 5.18 17.96 -0.72
CA LYS A 136 4.04 18.41 0.10
C LYS A 136 2.70 18.09 -0.55
N PHE A 137 2.59 18.23 -1.87
CA PHE A 137 1.37 17.84 -2.60
C PHE A 137 1.09 16.33 -2.47
N ALA A 138 2.10 15.48 -2.68
CA ALA A 138 1.95 14.03 -2.56
C ALA A 138 1.53 13.63 -1.13
N ASP A 139 2.19 14.19 -0.12
CA ASP A 139 1.88 13.95 1.30
C ASP A 139 0.45 14.41 1.65
N ASN A 140 0.04 15.59 1.18
CA ASN A 140 -1.30 16.10 1.39
C ASN A 140 -2.37 15.20 0.77
N LEU A 141 -2.12 14.65 -0.44
CA LEU A 141 -3.05 13.74 -1.10
C LEU A 141 -3.17 12.40 -0.37
N GLU A 142 -2.06 11.81 0.08
CA GLU A 142 -2.10 10.60 0.92
C GLU A 142 -2.88 10.85 2.22
N ALA A 143 -2.61 11.97 2.89
CA ALA A 143 -3.30 12.33 4.12
C ALA A 143 -4.81 12.57 3.90
N VAL A 144 -5.21 13.22 2.81
CA VAL A 144 -6.65 13.41 2.47
C VAL A 144 -7.37 12.08 2.30
N CYS A 145 -6.71 11.10 1.67
CA CYS A 145 -7.30 9.77 1.50
C CYS A 145 -7.60 9.11 2.85
N ILE A 146 -6.63 9.14 3.77
CA ILE A 146 -6.75 8.58 5.12
C ILE A 146 -7.82 9.33 5.91
N GLU A 147 -7.71 10.66 6.01
CA GLU A 147 -8.65 11.50 6.76
C GLU A 147 -10.09 11.39 6.26
N THR A 148 -10.29 11.22 4.94
CA THR A 148 -11.63 11.03 4.36
C THR A 148 -12.24 9.70 4.82
N ILE A 149 -11.46 8.61 4.80
CA ILE A 149 -11.90 7.30 5.29
C ILE A 149 -12.19 7.34 6.79
N GLU A 150 -11.30 7.94 7.59
CA GLU A 150 -11.47 8.09 9.03
C GLU A 150 -12.69 8.95 9.39
N SER A 151 -13.09 9.89 8.53
CA SER A 151 -14.33 10.68 8.68
C SER A 151 -15.62 9.88 8.40
N GLY A 152 -15.50 8.61 7.99
CA GLY A 152 -16.62 7.72 7.69
C GLY A 152 -17.03 7.67 6.22
N ILE A 153 -16.32 8.38 5.34
CA ILE A 153 -16.58 8.39 3.90
C ILE A 153 -15.66 7.35 3.24
N MET A 154 -16.23 6.27 2.71
CA MET A 154 -15.42 5.16 2.17
C MET A 154 -16.14 4.36 1.09
N THR A 155 -15.41 3.48 0.42
CA THR A 155 -15.96 2.51 -0.54
C THR A 155 -16.46 1.24 0.14
N LYS A 156 -17.22 0.43 -0.62
CA LYS A 156 -17.97 -0.72 -0.10
C LYS A 156 -17.08 -1.78 0.53
N ASP A 157 -15.89 -2.01 -0.01
CA ASP A 157 -14.91 -2.93 0.55
C ASP A 157 -14.53 -2.56 1.99
N LEU A 158 -14.27 -1.29 2.26
CA LEU A 158 -13.92 -0.80 3.60
C LEU A 158 -15.13 -0.82 4.54
N ALA A 159 -16.32 -0.46 4.05
CA ALA A 159 -17.55 -0.57 4.83
C ALA A 159 -17.82 -2.02 5.27
N ILE A 160 -17.51 -3.00 4.41
CA ILE A 160 -17.59 -4.44 4.73
C ILE A 160 -16.61 -4.81 5.84
N CYS A 161 -15.40 -4.26 5.87
CA CYS A 161 -14.45 -4.50 6.95
C CYS A 161 -14.99 -4.03 8.32
N ILE A 162 -15.75 -2.93 8.34
CA ILE A 162 -16.29 -2.35 9.59
C ILE A 162 -17.57 -3.06 10.04
N LYS A 163 -18.51 -3.29 9.12
CA LYS A 163 -19.88 -3.75 9.45
C LYS A 163 -20.10 -5.24 9.19
N GLY A 164 -19.15 -5.92 8.55
CA GLY A 164 -19.31 -7.26 8.04
C GLY A 164 -20.20 -7.32 6.79
N MET A 165 -20.04 -8.38 6.00
CA MET A 165 -20.71 -8.51 4.69
C MET A 165 -22.25 -8.41 4.77
N ASN A 166 -22.85 -8.89 5.85
CA ASN A 166 -24.30 -8.89 6.05
C ASN A 166 -24.84 -7.60 6.70
N GLY A 167 -23.95 -6.74 7.23
CA GLY A 167 -24.32 -5.52 7.95
C GLY A 167 -24.24 -4.25 7.11
N VAL A 168 -23.68 -4.32 5.89
CA VAL A 168 -23.50 -3.15 5.01
C VAL A 168 -24.79 -2.83 4.25
N THR A 169 -25.19 -1.56 4.32
CA THR A 169 -26.28 -0.96 3.56
C THR A 169 -25.73 0.07 2.56
N ARG A 170 -26.55 0.51 1.59
CA ARG A 170 -26.10 1.46 0.54
C ARG A 170 -25.63 2.80 1.10
N SER A 171 -26.17 3.24 2.24
CA SER A 171 -25.78 4.50 2.91
C SER A 171 -24.43 4.43 3.60
N ASP A 172 -23.83 3.25 3.73
CA ASP A 172 -22.58 3.04 4.47
C ASP A 172 -21.33 3.25 3.62
N TYR A 173 -21.50 3.41 2.30
CA TYR A 173 -20.40 3.56 1.37
C TYR A 173 -20.79 4.48 0.20
N GLN A 174 -19.80 4.90 -0.57
CA GLN A 174 -19.97 5.69 -1.79
C GLN A 174 -19.68 4.87 -3.05
N GLU A 175 -20.35 5.24 -4.14
CA GLU A 175 -19.96 4.80 -5.48
C GLU A 175 -18.55 5.34 -5.81
N THR A 176 -17.83 4.69 -6.72
CA THR A 176 -16.44 5.01 -7.08
C THR A 176 -16.23 6.50 -7.41
N PHE A 177 -17.08 7.10 -8.24
CA PHE A 177 -16.98 8.50 -8.64
C PHE A 177 -17.42 9.47 -7.54
N GLU A 178 -18.42 9.10 -6.73
CA GLU A 178 -18.82 9.87 -5.54
C GLU A 178 -17.67 9.97 -4.54
N PHE A 179 -16.92 8.87 -4.35
CA PHE A 179 -15.75 8.82 -3.49
C PHE A 179 -14.59 9.66 -4.04
N LEU A 180 -14.31 9.55 -5.35
CA LEU A 180 -13.30 10.40 -6.01
C LEU A 180 -13.62 11.89 -5.89
N GLU A 181 -14.90 12.27 -6.01
CA GLU A 181 -15.33 13.66 -5.84
C GLU A 181 -15.15 14.14 -4.39
N SER A 182 -15.48 13.28 -3.41
CA SER A 182 -15.26 13.58 -1.98
C SER A 182 -13.76 13.82 -1.69
N LEU A 183 -12.88 12.98 -2.23
CA LEU A 183 -11.43 13.16 -2.14
C LEU A 183 -10.96 14.46 -2.80
N ALA A 184 -11.47 14.77 -4.00
CA ALA A 184 -11.12 15.99 -4.72
C ALA A 184 -11.54 17.26 -3.96
N GLN A 185 -12.72 17.25 -3.34
CA GLN A 185 -13.20 18.36 -2.52
C GLN A 185 -12.36 18.55 -1.25
N ASN A 186 -12.01 17.46 -0.58
CA ASN A 186 -11.17 17.51 0.62
C ASN A 186 -9.74 17.94 0.30
N LEU A 187 -9.18 17.51 -0.83
CA LEU A 187 -7.88 17.97 -1.32
C LEU A 187 -7.87 19.47 -1.60
N LYS A 188 -8.89 19.99 -2.29
CA LYS A 188 -9.02 21.44 -2.54
C LYS A 188 -9.00 22.24 -1.24
N LYS A 189 -9.74 21.78 -0.21
CA LYS A 189 -9.74 22.41 1.12
C LYS A 189 -8.36 22.37 1.77
N LYS A 190 -7.71 21.21 1.77
CA LYS A 190 -6.39 21.02 2.40
C LYS A 190 -5.29 21.87 1.76
N ILE A 191 -5.29 21.95 0.42
CA ILE A 191 -4.33 22.78 -0.31
C ILE A 191 -4.60 24.27 -0.09
N ALA A 192 -5.87 24.70 0.00
CA ALA A 192 -6.20 26.10 0.26
C ALA A 192 -5.81 26.59 1.67
N SER A 193 -5.69 25.67 2.63
CA SER A 193 -5.25 25.95 4.00
C SER A 193 -3.76 25.68 4.25
N SER A 194 -3.01 25.21 3.24
CA SER A 194 -1.60 24.79 3.31
C SER A 194 -0.64 25.88 2.88
#